data_AF-A0AAD6WU58-F1
#
_entry.id   AF-A0AAD6WU58-F1
#
_cell.length_a   1.000
_cell.length_b   1.000
_cell.length_c   1.000
_cell.angle_alpha   90.00
_cell.angle_beta   90.00
_cell.angle_gamma   90.00
#
_symmetry.space_group_name_H-M   'P 1'
#
loop_
_entity.id
_entity.type
_entity.pdbx_description
1 polymer ?
#
loop_
_entity_poly.entity_id
_entity_poly.type
_entity_poly.pdbx_seq_one_letter_code
_entity_poly.pdbx_strand_id
1 'polypeptide(L)'
;MYQQVLDASHHGHPTVVERVHTGRPVRPRVVINPNFLQFAHEHRSTGGIGRFLNVSRGVVRSALLRQGLVEPQAAPFADPPSKSTEVPEAPLGLEDDILDPDYAVPQVMPADIADAAPPLPPSTGDLSTIVDWELDSVLLRFRTHFRRAGISMLDGMLRQLGHRVQRDHIRESLCHIDPVHRVFQHIQIR
;
A
#
# COMPACT_ATOMS: atom_id res chain seq x y z
N MET A 1 -24.41 12.55 46.62
CA MET A 1 -24.41 12.99 45.20
C MET A 1 -23.14 12.60 44.42
N TYR A 2 -21.97 12.39 45.04
CA TYR A 2 -20.74 12.03 44.31
C TYR A 2 -20.73 10.60 43.71
N GLN A 3 -21.36 9.64 44.39
CA GLN A 3 -21.46 8.24 43.89
C GLN A 3 -22.33 8.09 42.64
N GLN A 4 -23.37 8.91 42.45
CA GLN A 4 -24.20 8.88 41.24
C GLN A 4 -23.44 9.33 39.99
N VAL A 5 -22.42 10.19 40.13
CA VAL A 5 -21.58 10.65 39.02
C VAL A 5 -20.57 9.57 38.61
N LEU A 6 -20.07 8.79 39.58
CA LEU A 6 -19.18 7.66 39.32
C LEU A 6 -19.92 6.48 38.69
N ASP A 7 -21.13 6.16 39.15
CA ASP A 7 -21.97 5.11 38.55
C ASP A 7 -22.42 5.46 37.12
N ALA A 8 -22.63 6.75 36.82
CA ALA A 8 -22.87 7.23 35.46
C ALA A 8 -21.61 7.18 34.57
N SER A 9 -20.41 7.33 35.14
CA SER A 9 -19.14 7.23 34.41
C SER A 9 -18.78 5.79 34.01
N HIS A 10 -19.35 4.79 34.69
CA HIS A 10 -19.19 3.38 34.31
C HIS A 10 -20.15 2.93 33.19
N HIS A 11 -20.88 3.85 32.56
CA HIS A 11 -21.69 3.53 31.39
C HIS A 11 -20.77 3.25 30.20
N GLY A 12 -20.41 1.96 30.13
CA GLY A 12 -19.78 1.20 29.06
C GLY A 12 -19.13 1.98 27.95
N HIS A 13 -17.83 1.74 27.74
CA HIS A 13 -17.20 2.04 26.46
C HIS A 13 -18.13 1.56 25.35
N PRO A 14 -18.77 2.48 24.59
CA PRO A 14 -19.74 2.08 23.59
C PRO A 14 -19.02 1.12 22.67
N THR A 15 -19.55 -0.08 22.52
CA THR A 15 -18.91 -1.08 21.68
C THR A 15 -18.93 -0.56 20.25
N VAL A 16 -17.81 0.02 19.83
CA VAL A 16 -17.71 0.73 18.55
C VAL A 16 -17.76 -0.27 17.39
N VAL A 17 -17.20 -1.46 17.61
CA VAL A 17 -17.09 -2.52 16.62
C VAL A 17 -17.52 -3.83 17.24
N GLU A 18 -18.49 -4.48 16.60
CA GLU A 18 -18.96 -5.81 16.96
C GLU A 18 -18.69 -6.79 15.82
N ARG A 19 -18.21 -7.98 16.16
CA ARG A 19 -18.01 -9.08 15.20
C ARG A 19 -19.14 -10.09 15.35
N VAL A 20 -20.16 -9.95 14.50
CA VAL A 20 -21.34 -10.81 14.54
C VAL A 20 -21.05 -12.10 13.76
N HIS A 21 -21.15 -13.23 14.46
CA HIS A 21 -21.05 -14.57 13.88
C HIS A 21 -22.45 -15.04 13.51
N THR A 22 -22.70 -15.32 12.23
CA THR A 22 -24.05 -15.67 11.73
C THR A 22 -24.37 -17.17 11.78
N GLY A 23 -23.55 -17.98 12.47
CA GLY A 23 -23.74 -19.43 12.61
C GLY A 23 -23.53 -20.26 11.33
N ARG A 24 -23.41 -19.62 10.17
CA ARG A 24 -23.04 -20.26 8.90
C ARG A 24 -21.51 -20.26 8.73
N PRO A 25 -20.93 -21.18 7.93
CA PRO A 25 -19.50 -21.21 7.60
C PRO A 25 -19.08 -20.05 6.68
N VAL A 26 -19.40 -18.82 7.09
CA VAL A 26 -19.12 -17.58 6.38
C VAL A 26 -18.26 -16.70 7.28
N ARG A 27 -17.34 -15.94 6.67
CA ARG A 27 -16.48 -14.98 7.36
C ARG A 27 -17.32 -14.05 8.26
N PRO A 28 -16.93 -13.85 9.54
CA PRO A 28 -17.70 -13.01 10.47
C PRO A 28 -17.90 -11.61 9.91
N ARG A 29 -19.12 -11.07 10.09
CA ARG A 29 -19.46 -9.73 9.64
C ARG A 29 -19.07 -8.72 10.71
N VAL A 30 -18.38 -7.67 10.30
CA VAL A 30 -18.05 -6.54 11.16
C VAL A 30 -19.20 -5.54 11.09
N VAL A 31 -19.79 -5.21 12.24
CA VAL A 31 -20.81 -4.18 12.40
C VAL A 31 -20.18 -3.03 13.17
N ILE A 32 -20.28 -1.82 12.64
CA ILE A 32 -19.74 -0.60 13.25
C ILE A 32 -20.94 0.24 13.72
N ASN A 33 -20.85 0.79 14.92
CA ASN A 33 -21.90 1.66 15.46
C ASN A 33 -22.16 2.85 14.51
N PRO A 34 -23.42 3.11 14.10
CA PRO A 34 -23.75 4.14 13.12
C PRO A 34 -23.43 5.56 13.61
N ASN A 35 -23.74 5.88 14.86
CA ASN A 35 -23.51 7.21 15.43
C ASN A 35 -22.01 7.52 15.48
N PHE A 36 -21.21 6.54 15.89
CA PHE A 36 -19.75 6.68 15.86
C PHE A 36 -19.24 6.84 14.42
N LEU A 37 -19.76 6.06 13.46
CA LEU A 37 -19.28 6.09 12.09
C LEU A 37 -19.59 7.43 11.42
N GLN A 38 -20.76 8.02 11.69
CA GLN A 38 -21.14 9.36 11.25
C GLN A 38 -20.18 10.42 11.82
N PHE A 39 -20.01 10.46 13.14
CA PHE A 39 -19.08 11.38 13.81
C PHE A 39 -17.64 11.24 13.28
N ALA A 40 -17.17 10.01 13.14
CA ALA A 40 -15.82 9.74 12.68
C ALA A 40 -15.60 10.17 11.22
N HIS A 41 -16.62 10.07 10.38
CA HIS A 41 -16.58 10.49 8.97
C HIS A 41 -16.44 12.01 8.82
N GLU A 42 -17.05 12.79 9.71
CA GLU A 42 -16.93 14.26 9.73
C GLU A 42 -15.51 14.73 10.09
N HIS A 43 -14.77 13.95 10.89
CA HIS A 43 -13.47 14.35 11.42
C HIS A 43 -12.27 13.62 10.81
N ARG A 44 -12.46 12.46 10.18
CA ARG A 44 -11.36 11.62 9.69
C ARG A 44 -11.68 10.99 8.34
N SER A 45 -10.65 10.78 7.55
CA SER A 45 -10.76 10.02 6.30
C SER A 45 -11.10 8.55 6.55
N THR A 46 -11.73 7.88 5.57
CA THR A 46 -12.06 6.44 5.64
C THR A 46 -10.86 5.55 5.97
N GLY A 47 -9.65 5.92 5.53
CA GLY A 47 -8.41 5.23 5.88
C GLY A 47 -8.03 5.40 7.35
N GLY A 48 -8.16 6.62 7.88
CA GLY A 48 -7.90 6.92 9.29
C GLY A 48 -8.87 6.20 10.23
N ILE A 49 -10.15 6.15 9.87
CA ILE A 49 -11.18 5.39 10.61
C ILE A 49 -10.84 3.89 10.62
N GLY A 50 -10.46 3.34 9.47
CA GLY A 50 -10.06 1.93 9.36
C GLY A 50 -8.87 1.58 10.27
N ARG A 51 -7.84 2.41 10.28
CA ARG A 51 -6.67 2.23 11.16
C ARG A 51 -7.04 2.33 12.64
N PHE A 52 -7.91 3.27 13.01
CA PHE A 52 -8.37 3.43 14.40
C PHE A 52 -9.15 2.21 14.89
N LEU A 53 -10.04 1.67 14.05
CA LEU A 53 -10.88 0.51 14.38
C LEU A 53 -10.21 -0.84 14.09
N ASN A 54 -8.99 -0.84 13.57
CA ASN A 54 -8.28 -2.04 13.09
C ASN A 54 -9.10 -2.87 12.07
N VAL A 55 -9.71 -2.19 11.10
CA VAL A 55 -10.46 -2.79 9.99
C VAL A 55 -9.97 -2.23 8.65
N SER A 56 -10.16 -2.97 7.57
CA SER A 56 -9.74 -2.49 6.25
C SER A 56 -10.59 -1.30 5.80
N ARG A 57 -10.01 -0.40 4.99
CA ARG A 57 -10.71 0.75 4.38
C ARG A 57 -11.97 0.33 3.63
N GLY A 58 -11.93 -0.84 2.97
CA GLY A 58 -13.08 -1.39 2.24
C GLY A 58 -14.27 -1.68 3.16
N VAL A 59 -14.03 -2.24 4.36
CA VAL A 59 -15.10 -2.53 5.33
C VAL A 59 -15.77 -1.24 5.80
N VAL A 60 -14.98 -0.19 6.09
CA VAL A 60 -15.50 1.12 6.48
C VAL A 60 -16.34 1.73 5.36
N ARG A 61 -15.84 1.69 4.12
CA ARG A 61 -16.57 2.20 2.94
C ARG A 61 -17.90 1.46 2.75
N SER A 62 -17.90 0.13 2.80
CA SER A 62 -19.12 -0.67 2.69
C SER A 62 -20.10 -0.40 3.84
N ALA A 63 -19.62 -0.11 5.05
CA ALA A 63 -20.46 0.28 6.18
C ALA A 63 -21.12 1.65 5.97
N LEU A 64 -20.36 2.65 5.50
CA LEU A 64 -20.89 3.98 5.16
C LEU A 64 -21.97 3.91 4.07
N LEU A 65 -21.71 3.13 3.00
CA LEU A 65 -22.69 2.91 1.93
C LEU A 65 -23.96 2.22 2.44
N ARG A 66 -23.82 1.20 3.31
CA ARG A 66 -24.97 0.48 3.88
C ARG A 66 -25.84 1.38 4.76
N GLN A 67 -25.23 2.35 5.44
CA GLN A 67 -25.92 3.31 6.30
C GLN A 67 -26.46 4.53 5.52
N GLY A 68 -26.19 4.64 4.21
CA GLY A 68 -26.61 5.79 3.41
C GLY A 68 -25.90 7.10 3.73
N LEU A 69 -24.75 7.04 4.42
CA LEU A 69 -23.98 8.23 4.80
C LEU A 69 -23.11 8.77 3.66
N VAL A 70 -22.85 7.95 2.64
CA VAL A 70 -22.05 8.30 1.47
C VAL A 70 -22.75 7.77 0.23
N GLU A 71 -22.84 8.59 -0.81
CA GLU A 71 -23.34 8.14 -2.11
C GLU A 71 -22.30 7.29 -2.84
N PRO A 72 -22.70 6.23 -3.56
CA PRO A 72 -21.79 5.49 -4.42
C PRO A 72 -21.19 6.41 -5.48
N GLN A 73 -19.91 6.77 -5.32
CA GLN A 73 -19.19 7.53 -6.34
C GLN A 73 -19.11 6.70 -7.62
N ALA A 74 -19.53 7.29 -8.74
CA ALA A 74 -19.36 6.70 -10.07
C ALA A 74 -17.89 6.36 -10.30
N ALA A 75 -17.63 5.23 -10.98
CA ALA A 75 -16.26 4.89 -11.33
C ALA A 75 -15.68 6.00 -12.21
N PRO A 76 -14.57 6.65 -11.82
CA PRO A 76 -14.01 7.78 -12.57
C PRO A 76 -13.48 7.37 -13.96
N PHE A 77 -13.34 6.06 -14.19
CA PHE A 77 -12.96 5.45 -15.44
C PHE A 77 -14.06 4.53 -15.99
N ALA A 78 -15.32 4.74 -15.61
CA ALA A 78 -16.40 4.14 -16.38
C ALA A 78 -16.28 4.73 -17.79
N ASP A 79 -15.96 3.87 -18.76
CA ASP A 79 -15.96 4.26 -20.17
C ASP A 79 -17.28 4.99 -20.44
N PRO A 80 -17.24 6.17 -21.10
CA PRO A 80 -18.48 6.84 -21.46
C PRO A 80 -19.34 5.81 -22.17
N PRO A 81 -20.65 5.69 -21.81
CA PRO A 81 -21.51 4.72 -22.47
C PRO A 81 -21.34 4.98 -23.95
N SER A 82 -20.88 3.96 -24.69
CA SER A 82 -20.71 4.02 -26.14
C SER A 82 -22.08 4.38 -26.71
N LYS A 83 -22.37 5.68 -26.80
CA LYS A 83 -23.47 6.19 -27.58
C LYS A 83 -23.04 5.84 -28.99
N SER A 84 -23.66 4.81 -29.53
CA SER A 84 -23.84 4.61 -30.95
C SER A 84 -24.57 5.85 -31.47
N THR A 85 -23.85 6.95 -31.59
CA THR A 85 -24.26 8.13 -32.33
C THR A 85 -24.14 7.73 -33.78
N GLU A 86 -25.28 7.48 -34.42
CA GLU A 86 -25.39 7.52 -35.87
C GLU A 86 -24.87 8.89 -36.33
N VAL A 87 -23.67 8.92 -36.89
CA VAL A 87 -23.07 10.12 -37.47
C VAL A 87 -23.59 10.24 -38.91
N PRO A 88 -24.27 11.35 -39.29
CA PRO A 88 -24.55 11.64 -40.68
C PRO A 88 -23.23 11.90 -41.41
N GLU A 89 -23.02 11.20 -42.53
CA GLU A 89 -21.87 11.38 -43.42
C GLU A 89 -21.69 12.87 -43.78
N ALA A 90 -20.54 13.43 -43.41
CA ALA A 90 -20.04 14.69 -43.93
C ALA A 90 -18.54 14.53 -44.26
N PRO A 91 -18.05 15.22 -45.31
CA PRO A 91 -16.94 14.76 -46.12
C PRO A 91 -15.57 15.00 -45.50
N LEU A 92 -14.69 14.05 -45.83
CA LEU A 92 -13.27 13.92 -45.51
C LEU A 92 -12.46 15.21 -45.72
N GLY A 93 -11.63 15.56 -44.74
CA GLY A 93 -10.55 16.51 -44.91
C GLY A 93 -9.69 16.72 -43.66
N LEU A 94 -8.41 16.34 -43.76
CA LEU A 94 -7.26 16.66 -42.90
C LEU A 94 -7.15 15.78 -41.64
N GLU A 95 -6.53 14.60 -41.72
CA GLU A 95 -5.07 14.35 -41.71
C GLU A 95 -4.35 15.02 -40.53
N ASP A 96 -4.35 14.34 -39.39
CA ASP A 96 -3.48 14.64 -38.25
C ASP A 96 -2.81 13.33 -37.78
N ASP A 97 -2.13 12.70 -38.74
CA ASP A 97 -1.34 11.47 -38.60
C ASP A 97 0.14 11.84 -38.38
N ILE A 98 0.41 12.54 -37.27
CA ILE A 98 1.73 13.17 -36.99
C ILE A 98 2.56 12.40 -35.94
N LEU A 99 2.04 11.35 -35.29
CA LEU A 99 2.71 10.76 -34.12
C LEU A 99 3.02 9.26 -34.12
N ASP A 100 2.87 8.53 -35.22
CA ASP A 100 3.45 7.19 -35.31
C ASP A 100 4.35 7.07 -36.54
N PRO A 101 5.68 7.30 -36.43
CA PRO A 101 6.58 6.81 -37.45
C PRO A 101 6.44 5.29 -37.53
N ASP A 102 5.98 4.79 -38.69
CA ASP A 102 5.92 3.38 -39.08
C ASP A 102 7.30 2.73 -38.92
N TYR A 103 7.63 2.30 -37.71
CA TYR A 103 8.75 1.42 -37.46
C TYR A 103 8.30 0.02 -37.84
N ALA A 104 8.76 -0.46 -39.00
CA ALA A 104 8.66 -1.84 -39.39
C ALA A 104 9.27 -2.73 -38.29
N VAL A 105 8.42 -3.36 -37.48
CA VAL A 105 8.85 -4.34 -36.48
C VAL A 105 9.47 -5.52 -37.24
N PRO A 106 10.77 -5.81 -37.09
CA PRO A 106 11.39 -6.93 -37.78
C PRO A 106 10.76 -8.23 -37.28
N GLN A 107 9.98 -8.92 -38.12
CA GLN A 107 9.32 -10.19 -37.79
C GLN A 107 10.26 -11.41 -37.76
N VAL A 108 11.58 -11.20 -37.86
CA VAL A 108 12.55 -12.29 -37.86
C VAL A 108 13.34 -12.24 -36.56
N MET A 109 12.84 -12.95 -35.55
CA MET A 109 13.72 -13.37 -34.46
C MET A 109 14.69 -14.43 -35.00
N PRO A 110 16.01 -14.25 -34.84
CA PRO A 110 17.00 -15.24 -35.28
C PRO A 110 16.76 -16.56 -34.54
N ALA A 111 16.63 -17.65 -35.31
CA ALA A 111 16.33 -18.99 -34.82
C ALA A 111 17.46 -19.63 -33.99
N ASP A 112 18.63 -18.98 -33.90
CA ASP A 112 19.84 -19.55 -33.29
C ASP A 112 19.91 -19.41 -31.76
N ILE A 113 18.87 -18.87 -31.10
CA ILE A 113 18.85 -18.72 -29.63
C ILE A 113 18.14 -19.89 -28.92
N ALA A 114 17.51 -20.81 -29.67
CA ALA A 114 16.63 -21.82 -29.07
C ALA A 114 17.35 -22.99 -28.35
N ASP A 115 18.62 -23.29 -28.64
CA ASP A 115 19.21 -24.59 -28.23
C ASP A 115 20.54 -24.53 -27.45
N ALA A 116 20.95 -23.35 -26.99
CA ALA A 116 22.18 -23.22 -26.19
C ALA A 116 21.97 -22.37 -24.93
N ALA A 117 20.87 -22.61 -24.20
CA ALA A 117 20.78 -22.14 -22.82
C ALA A 117 21.51 -23.15 -21.92
N PRO A 118 22.76 -22.89 -21.49
CA PRO A 118 23.34 -23.66 -20.39
C PRO A 118 22.38 -23.57 -19.19
N PRO A 119 22.25 -24.63 -18.38
CA PRO A 119 21.38 -24.61 -17.21
C PRO A 119 21.75 -23.37 -16.39
N LEU A 120 20.84 -22.39 -16.36
CA LEU A 120 21.01 -21.16 -15.60
C LEU A 120 21.38 -21.60 -14.18
N PRO A 121 22.56 -21.24 -13.66
CA PRO A 121 22.83 -21.46 -12.25
C PRO A 121 21.68 -20.78 -11.49
N PRO A 122 21.16 -21.41 -10.42
CA PRO A 122 20.10 -20.83 -9.63
C PRO A 122 20.47 -19.38 -9.34
N SER A 123 19.61 -18.45 -9.78
CA SER A 123 19.79 -16.99 -9.67
C SER A 123 19.66 -16.55 -8.21
N THR A 124 20.51 -17.12 -7.38
CA THR A 124 20.92 -16.67 -6.07
C THR A 124 22.04 -15.69 -6.37
N GLY A 125 21.67 -14.51 -6.88
CA GLY A 125 22.65 -13.49 -7.24
C GLY A 125 23.52 -13.23 -6.02
N ASP A 126 24.84 -13.35 -6.22
CA ASP A 126 25.84 -13.31 -5.16
C ASP A 126 25.49 -12.23 -4.14
N LEU A 127 25.14 -12.68 -2.94
CA LEU A 127 24.91 -11.78 -1.82
C LEU A 127 26.24 -11.07 -1.57
N SER A 128 26.17 -9.74 -1.46
CA SER A 128 27.38 -8.93 -1.26
C SER A 128 28.11 -9.43 -0.02
N THR A 129 29.41 -9.70 -0.14
CA THR A 129 30.31 -10.10 0.95
C THR A 129 30.66 -8.92 1.87
N ILE A 130 29.74 -7.98 2.06
CA ILE A 130 29.95 -6.86 2.97
C ILE A 130 29.93 -7.42 4.40
N VAL A 131 30.97 -7.11 5.17
CA VAL A 131 31.08 -7.59 6.55
C VAL A 131 30.21 -6.72 7.45
N ASP A 132 29.66 -7.28 8.53
CA ASP A 132 28.66 -6.60 9.36
C ASP A 132 29.13 -5.23 9.90
N TRP A 133 30.40 -5.11 10.31
CA TRP A 133 30.95 -3.83 10.79
C TRP A 133 31.06 -2.76 9.70
N GLU A 134 31.27 -3.18 8.45
CA GLU A 134 31.34 -2.29 7.29
C GLU A 134 29.93 -1.82 6.93
N LEU A 135 28.96 -2.74 6.95
CA LEU A 135 27.54 -2.42 6.83
C LEU A 135 27.11 -1.42 7.92
N ASP A 136 27.54 -1.62 9.16
CA ASP A 136 27.22 -0.74 10.28
C ASP A 136 27.76 0.68 10.07
N SER A 137 29.00 0.78 9.59
CA SER A 137 29.66 2.06 9.29
C SER A 137 28.93 2.83 8.18
N VAL A 138 28.51 2.14 7.12
CA VAL A 138 27.73 2.72 6.02
C VAL A 138 26.35 3.17 6.50
N LEU A 139 25.65 2.33 7.27
CA LEU A 139 24.34 2.65 7.83
C LEU A 139 24.42 3.83 8.80
N LEU A 140 25.47 3.93 9.61
CA LEU A 140 25.72 5.08 10.49
C LEU A 140 25.89 6.37 9.69
N ARG A 141 26.64 6.34 8.58
CA ARG A 141 26.78 7.49 7.68
C ARG A 141 25.46 7.87 7.01
N PHE A 142 24.65 6.91 6.58
CA PHE A 142 23.32 7.23 6.06
C PHE A 142 22.41 7.83 7.13
N ARG A 143 22.55 7.43 8.40
CA ARG A 143 21.77 7.98 9.52
C ARG A 143 22.09 9.43 9.82
N THR A 144 23.34 9.86 9.68
CA THR A 144 23.70 11.28 9.90
C THR A 144 23.02 12.19 8.88
N HIS A 145 22.90 11.74 7.62
CA HIS A 145 22.29 12.51 6.54
C HIS A 145 20.77 12.33 6.43
N PHE A 146 20.26 11.11 6.64
CA PHE A 146 18.86 10.74 6.43
C PHE A 146 18.23 10.20 7.72
N ARG A 147 18.01 11.10 8.69
CA ARG A 147 17.48 10.74 10.02
C ARG A 147 16.14 10.00 10.00
N ARG A 148 15.34 10.18 8.94
CA ARG A 148 14.00 9.59 8.77
C ARG A 148 13.94 8.44 7.76
N ALA A 149 15.09 7.96 7.27
CA ALA A 149 15.11 6.84 6.33
C ALA A 149 14.62 5.54 6.99
N GLY A 150 13.62 4.91 6.37
CA GLY A 150 13.19 3.56 6.70
C GLY A 150 14.06 2.49 6.03
N ILE A 151 13.87 1.24 6.44
CA ILE A 151 14.64 0.09 5.93
C ILE A 151 14.56 -0.02 4.41
N SER A 152 13.38 0.18 3.80
CA SER A 152 13.23 0.12 2.34
C SER A 152 14.06 1.17 1.61
N MET A 153 14.22 2.36 2.19
CA MET A 153 15.05 3.42 1.62
C MET A 153 16.52 3.07 1.75
N LEU A 154 16.95 2.56 2.91
CA LEU A 154 18.32 2.13 3.15
C LEU A 154 18.71 0.95 2.25
N ASP A 155 17.83 -0.03 2.06
CA ASP A 155 17.96 -1.14 1.10
C ASP A 155 18.15 -0.61 -0.33
N GLY A 156 17.35 0.38 -0.75
CA GLY A 156 17.52 1.04 -2.06
C GLY A 156 18.87 1.75 -2.22
N MET A 157 19.32 2.48 -1.18
CA MET A 157 20.61 3.18 -1.20
C MET A 157 21.80 2.21 -1.22
N LEU A 158 21.74 1.12 -0.46
CA LEU A 158 22.75 0.06 -0.48
C LEU A 158 22.83 -0.60 -1.86
N ARG A 159 21.67 -0.89 -2.48
CA ARG A 159 21.61 -1.40 -3.85
C ARG A 159 22.20 -0.44 -4.87
N GLN A 160 21.99 0.87 -4.69
CA GLN A 160 22.59 1.90 -5.55
C GLN A 160 24.11 1.94 -5.43
N LEU A 161 24.66 1.61 -4.26
CA LEU A 161 26.10 1.42 -4.04
C LEU A 161 26.62 0.06 -4.53
N GLY A 162 25.76 -0.81 -5.07
CA GLY A 162 26.12 -2.16 -5.53
C GLY A 162 26.05 -3.22 -4.44
N HIS A 163 25.71 -2.87 -3.21
CA HIS A 163 25.57 -3.83 -2.12
C HIS A 163 24.17 -4.45 -2.12
N ARG A 164 24.11 -5.77 -2.34
CA ARG A 164 22.88 -6.57 -2.19
C ARG A 164 22.90 -7.25 -0.83
N VAL A 165 22.19 -6.65 0.12
CA VAL A 165 22.10 -7.12 1.51
C VAL A 165 20.67 -7.56 1.80
N GLN A 166 20.49 -8.66 2.54
CA GLN A 166 19.17 -9.08 2.97
C GLN A 166 18.58 -8.10 3.97
N ARG A 167 17.26 -7.91 3.95
CA ARG A 167 16.59 -6.96 4.85
C ARG A 167 16.75 -7.30 6.32
N ASP A 168 16.90 -8.57 6.64
CA ASP A 168 17.07 -9.01 8.02
C ASP A 168 18.46 -8.65 8.56
N HIS A 169 19.52 -8.73 7.74
CA HIS A 169 20.85 -8.24 8.11
C HIS A 169 20.85 -6.72 8.33
N ILE A 170 20.16 -5.95 7.48
CA ILE A 170 20.02 -4.50 7.68
C ILE A 170 19.30 -4.20 9.01
N ARG A 171 18.31 -5.01 9.40
CA ARG A 171 17.61 -4.85 10.69
C ARG A 171 18.52 -5.16 11.86
N GLU A 172 19.28 -6.25 11.79
CA GLU A 172 20.21 -6.67 12.83
C GLU A 172 21.31 -5.62 13.06
N SER A 173 21.94 -5.15 11.98
CA SER A 173 22.87 -4.03 12.00
C SER A 173 22.26 -2.75 12.59
N LEU A 174 21.02 -2.40 12.22
CA LEU A 174 20.34 -1.24 12.80
C LEU A 174 20.07 -1.39 14.31
N CYS A 175 19.77 -2.60 14.78
CA CYS A 175 19.61 -2.88 16.21
C CYS A 175 20.94 -2.75 16.97
N HIS A 176 22.08 -3.10 16.35
CA HIS A 176 23.40 -2.87 16.95
C HIS A 176 23.75 -1.39 17.07
N ILE A 177 23.45 -0.58 16.04
CA ILE A 177 23.76 0.86 16.03
C ILE A 177 22.84 1.66 16.96
N ASP A 178 21.54 1.35 16.99
CA ASP A 178 20.54 2.04 17.82
C ASP A 178 19.71 1.04 18.64
N PRO A 179 20.23 0.60 19.81
CA PRO A 179 19.54 -0.37 20.66
C PRO A 179 18.23 0.17 21.24
N VAL A 180 18.00 1.49 21.19
CA VAL A 180 16.78 2.11 21.72
C VAL A 180 15.61 2.00 20.74
N HIS A 181 15.83 1.43 19.54
CA HIS A 181 14.79 1.20 18.53
C HIS A 181 14.02 2.47 18.15
N ARG A 182 14.60 3.68 18.32
CA ARG A 182 13.92 4.95 17.97
C ARG A 182 13.49 4.93 16.51
N VAL A 183 14.28 4.27 15.67
CA VAL A 183 14.03 4.04 14.25
C VAL A 183 12.71 3.30 13.97
N PHE A 184 12.37 2.29 14.76
CA PHE A 184 11.19 1.45 14.52
C PHE A 184 9.91 2.10 15.07
N GLN A 185 10.04 2.91 16.12
CA GLN A 185 8.90 3.59 16.74
C GLN A 185 8.35 4.74 15.87
N HIS A 186 9.19 5.41 15.08
CA HIS A 186 8.76 6.53 14.24
C HIS A 186 8.12 6.15 12.89
N ILE A 187 8.27 4.90 12.45
CA ILE A 187 7.61 4.39 11.22
C ILE A 187 6.26 3.74 11.55
N GLN A 188 6.01 3.41 12.82
CA GLN A 188 4.67 3.07 13.33
C GLN A 188 3.88 4.33 13.75
N ILE A 189 3.99 5.42 13.00
CA ILE A 189 2.96 6.48 13.09
C ILE A 189 1.83 6.09 12.14
N ARG A 190 0.76 5.62 12.80
CA ARG A 190 -0.56 5.27 12.30
C ARG A 190 -1.15 6.26 11.30
#